data_AF-A0A857J7H7-F1
#
_entry.id   AF-A0A857J7H7-F1
#
_cell.length_a   1.000
_cell.length_b   1.000
_cell.length_c   1.000
_cell.angle_alpha   90.00
_cell.angle_beta   90.00
_cell.angle_gamma   90.00
#
_symmetry.space_group_name_H-M   'P 1'
#
loop_
_entity.id
_entity.type
_entity.pdbx_description
1 polymer ?
#
loop_
_entity_poly.entity_id
_entity_poly.type
_entity_poly.pdbx_seq_one_letter_code
_entity_poly.pdbx_strand_id
1 'polypeptide(L)'
;MNKFDDFLAKLALLTRAQGQVDAVMNVTFDAKAELDAEFGTGNRYSISLTRLMLRLNHSTDRREYVETTFRVTELLSAASDQVNKRRGKPLKYHQADFVDTNFGGSGN
;
A
#
# COMPACT_ATOMS: atom_id res chain seq x y z
N MET A 1 -9.26 12.23 7.68
CA MET A 1 -8.59 11.24 6.81
C MET A 1 -8.81 9.87 7.45
N ASN A 2 -9.10 8.80 6.71
CA ASN A 2 -9.16 7.47 7.35
C ASN A 2 -7.71 6.92 7.52
N LYS A 3 -7.47 5.96 8.41
CA LYS A 3 -6.10 5.50 8.68
C LYS A 3 -5.42 4.86 7.45
N PHE A 4 -6.19 4.29 6.51
CA PHE A 4 -5.65 3.76 5.25
C PHE A 4 -5.11 4.87 4.34
N ASP A 5 -5.76 6.03 4.31
CA ASP A 5 -5.24 7.21 3.62
C ASP A 5 -3.88 7.66 4.21
N ASP A 6 -3.70 7.57 5.53
CA ASP A 6 -2.45 7.91 6.20
C ASP A 6 -1.33 6.90 5.85
N PHE A 7 -1.65 5.61 5.77
CA PHE A 7 -0.70 4.58 5.31
C PHE A 7 -0.31 4.78 3.84
N LEU A 8 -1.27 5.12 2.97
CA LEU A 8 -1.01 5.43 1.56
C LEU A 8 -0.05 6.62 1.42
N ALA A 9 -0.26 7.68 2.20
CA ALA A 9 0.64 8.83 2.22
C ALA A 9 2.06 8.45 2.68
N LYS A 10 2.19 7.60 3.72
CA LYS A 10 3.50 7.10 4.18
C LYS A 10 4.18 6.25 3.09
N LEU A 11 3.48 5.32 2.46
CA LEU A 11 4.04 4.47 1.41
C LEU A 11 4.52 5.28 0.21
N ALA A 12 3.78 6.31 -0.21
CA ALA A 12 4.17 7.19 -1.31
C ALA A 12 5.46 7.98 -1.01
N LEU A 13 5.73 8.33 0.24
CA LEU A 13 7.00 8.95 0.64
C LEU A 13 8.14 7.93 0.61
N LEU A 14 7.89 6.71 1.08
CA LEU A 14 8.89 5.66 1.18
C LEU A 14 9.32 5.11 -0.18
N THR A 15 8.45 5.08 -1.18
CA THR A 15 8.83 4.64 -2.53
C THR A 15 9.72 5.62 -3.28
N ARG A 16 9.71 6.89 -2.89
CA ARG A 16 10.63 7.92 -3.42
C ARG A 16 12.03 7.80 -2.82
N ALA A 17 12.17 7.20 -1.63
CA ALA A 17 13.43 6.99 -0.95
C ALA A 17 13.91 5.54 -1.16
N GLN A 18 14.85 5.35 -2.08
CA GLN A 18 15.40 4.02 -2.40
C GLN A 18 16.06 3.37 -1.15
N GLY A 19 15.81 2.07 -0.93
CA GLY A 19 16.48 1.29 0.13
C GLY A 19 15.75 1.19 1.48
N GLN A 20 14.51 1.67 1.59
CA GLN A 20 13.76 1.66 2.86
C GLN A 20 12.82 0.46 3.03
N VAL A 21 13.32 -0.76 2.78
CA VAL A 21 12.51 -2.00 2.90
C VAL A 21 11.90 -2.14 4.30
N ASP A 22 12.69 -1.90 5.34
CA ASP A 22 12.22 -1.97 6.74
C ASP A 22 11.10 -0.96 7.03
N ALA A 23 11.19 0.24 6.48
CA ALA A 23 10.17 1.26 6.68
C ALA A 23 8.87 0.89 5.96
N VAL A 24 8.95 0.35 4.74
CA VAL A 24 7.78 -0.17 4.02
C VAL A 24 7.16 -1.32 4.79
N MET A 25 7.98 -2.27 5.28
CA MET A 25 7.55 -3.41 6.10
C MET A 25 6.82 -2.99 7.38
N ASN A 26 7.31 -1.94 8.06
CA ASN A 26 6.65 -1.40 9.25
C ASN A 26 5.29 -0.80 8.91
N VAL A 27 5.20 -0.03 7.83
CA VAL A 27 3.92 0.55 7.39
C VAL A 27 2.92 -0.54 6.96
N THR A 28 3.37 -1.61 6.29
CA THR A 28 2.50 -2.74 5.97
C THR A 28 2.06 -3.52 7.21
N PHE A 29 2.93 -3.68 8.20
CA PHE A 29 2.56 -4.34 9.46
C PHE A 29 1.46 -3.57 10.19
N ASP A 30 1.63 -2.25 10.34
CA ASP A 30 0.62 -1.37 10.94
C ASP A 30 -0.70 -1.41 10.16
N ALA A 31 -0.62 -1.37 8.82
CA ALA A 31 -1.80 -1.42 7.97
C ALA A 31 -2.53 -2.76 8.09
N LYS A 32 -1.83 -3.88 8.31
CA LYS A 32 -2.45 -5.18 8.56
C LYS A 32 -3.27 -5.16 9.85
N ALA A 33 -2.72 -4.65 10.94
CA ALA A 33 -3.41 -4.54 12.20
C ALA A 33 -4.70 -3.70 12.06
N GLU A 34 -4.64 -2.61 11.27
CA GLU A 34 -5.82 -1.79 11.01
C GLU A 34 -6.86 -2.48 10.12
N LEU A 35 -6.42 -3.26 9.12
CA LEU A 35 -7.34 -4.08 8.30
C LEU A 35 -8.10 -5.09 9.17
N ASP A 36 -7.40 -5.75 10.10
CA ASP A 36 -8.02 -6.69 11.04
C ASP A 36 -9.02 -5.96 11.97
N ALA A 37 -8.72 -4.74 12.40
CA ALA A 37 -9.62 -3.94 13.23
C ALA A 37 -10.87 -3.45 12.48
N GLU A 38 -10.74 -2.96 11.24
CA GLU A 38 -11.86 -2.37 10.47
C GLU A 38 -12.75 -3.43 9.80
N PHE A 39 -12.18 -4.57 9.38
CA PHE A 39 -12.89 -5.59 8.61
C PHE A 39 -13.02 -6.94 9.34
N GLY A 40 -12.48 -7.06 10.55
CA GLY A 40 -12.39 -8.30 11.31
C GLY A 40 -11.12 -9.10 11.01
N THR A 41 -10.60 -9.79 12.02
CA THR A 41 -9.39 -10.59 11.91
C THR A 41 -9.50 -11.65 10.81
N GLY A 42 -8.48 -11.75 9.96
CA GLY A 42 -8.43 -12.76 8.91
C GLY A 42 -9.31 -12.44 7.69
N ASN A 43 -9.72 -11.19 7.52
CA ASN A 43 -10.38 -10.75 6.30
C ASN A 43 -9.47 -10.86 5.08
N ARG A 44 -10.08 -10.83 3.88
CA ARG A 44 -9.37 -10.98 2.59
C ARG A 44 -8.21 -9.99 2.41
N TYR A 45 -8.36 -8.76 2.88
CA TYR A 45 -7.33 -7.73 2.74
C TYR A 45 -6.14 -8.05 3.66
N SER A 46 -6.40 -8.39 4.93
CA SER A 46 -5.34 -8.77 5.89
C SER A 46 -4.56 -10.01 5.45
N ILE A 47 -5.23 -11.04 4.93
CA ILE A 47 -4.58 -12.25 4.38
C ILE A 47 -3.70 -11.88 3.17
N SER A 48 -4.24 -11.06 2.26
CA SER A 48 -3.51 -10.65 1.06
C SER A 48 -2.31 -9.78 1.41
N LEU A 49 -2.44 -8.90 2.40
CA LEU A 49 -1.36 -8.07 2.90
C LEU A 49 -0.26 -8.91 3.55
N THR A 50 -0.63 -9.92 4.34
CA THR A 50 0.33 -10.88 4.92
C THR A 50 1.17 -11.57 3.84
N ARG A 51 0.54 -11.99 2.74
CA ARG A 51 1.26 -12.61 1.60
C ARG A 51 2.22 -11.64 0.92
N LEU A 52 1.84 -10.37 0.79
CA LEU A 52 2.70 -9.34 0.21
C LEU A 52 3.88 -9.01 1.14
N MET A 53 3.67 -8.98 2.45
CA MET A 53 4.74 -8.80 3.44
C MET A 53 5.78 -9.91 3.39
N LEU A 54 5.36 -11.17 3.22
CA LEU A 54 6.29 -12.28 3.02
C LEU A 54 7.14 -12.07 1.76
N ARG A 55 6.54 -11.61 0.65
CA ARG A 55 7.31 -11.31 -0.58
C ARG A 55 8.27 -10.14 -0.39
N LEU A 56 7.84 -9.06 0.25
CA LEU A 56 8.71 -7.92 0.56
C LEU A 56 9.94 -8.35 1.38
N ASN A 57 9.73 -9.20 2.39
CA ASN A 57 10.79 -9.67 3.27
C ASN A 57 11.81 -10.60 2.59
N HIS A 58 11.43 -11.23 1.46
CA HIS A 58 12.31 -12.13 0.70
C HIS A 58 12.89 -11.50 -0.56
N SER A 59 12.49 -10.28 -0.91
CA SER A 59 12.87 -9.68 -2.18
C SER A 59 14.31 -9.18 -2.15
N THR A 60 15.18 -9.82 -2.93
CA THR A 60 16.55 -9.37 -3.20
C THR A 60 16.65 -8.52 -4.46
N ASP A 61 15.58 -8.48 -5.27
CA ASP A 61 15.48 -7.70 -6.51
C ASP A 61 14.69 -6.41 -6.29
N ARG A 62 15.29 -5.28 -6.70
CA ARG A 62 14.65 -3.95 -6.68
C ARG A 62 13.31 -3.96 -7.43
N ARG A 63 13.20 -4.70 -8.55
CA ARG A 63 11.99 -4.75 -9.36
C ARG A 63 10.83 -5.37 -8.59
N GLU A 64 11.09 -6.50 -7.94
CA GLU A 64 10.09 -7.21 -7.14
C GLU A 64 9.70 -6.42 -5.88
N TYR A 65 10.63 -5.70 -5.26
CA TYR A 65 10.32 -4.77 -4.17
C TYR A 65 9.33 -3.68 -4.60
N VAL A 66 9.60 -3.01 -5.73
CA VAL A 66 8.73 -1.94 -6.25
C VAL A 66 7.36 -2.50 -6.62
N GLU A 67 7.31 -3.64 -7.32
CA GLU A 67 6.05 -4.28 -7.69
C GLU A 67 5.24 -4.69 -6.45
N THR A 68 5.89 -5.27 -5.44
CA THR A 68 5.20 -5.70 -4.22
C THR A 68 4.69 -4.51 -3.43
N THR A 69 5.45 -3.42 -3.35
CA THR A 69 5.02 -2.17 -2.71
C THR A 69 3.85 -1.51 -3.46
N PHE A 70 3.82 -1.61 -4.79
CA PHE A 70 2.68 -1.17 -5.59
C PHE A 70 1.42 -1.98 -5.26
N ARG A 71 1.51 -3.32 -5.22
CA ARG A 71 0.38 -4.19 -4.86
C ARG A 71 -0.15 -3.94 -3.45
N VAL A 72 0.73 -3.58 -2.50
CA VAL A 72 0.34 -3.12 -1.17
C VAL A 72 -0.51 -1.85 -1.28
N THR A 73 -0.05 -0.88 -2.06
CA THR A 73 -0.74 0.40 -2.26
C THR A 73 -2.12 0.20 -2.86
N GLU A 74 -2.26 -0.64 -3.88
CA GLU A 74 -3.57 -0.97 -4.49
C GLU A 74 -4.54 -1.58 -3.46
N LEU A 75 -4.04 -2.50 -2.64
CA LEU A 75 -4.84 -3.16 -1.60
C LEU A 75 -5.34 -2.15 -0.56
N LEU A 76 -4.48 -1.25 -0.10
CA LEU A 76 -4.84 -0.20 0.86
C LEU A 76 -5.76 0.85 0.27
N SER A 77 -5.63 1.18 -1.02
CA SER A 77 -6.58 2.04 -1.74
C SER A 77 -7.96 1.41 -1.75
N ALA A 78 -8.07 0.12 -2.11
CA ALA A 78 -9.34 -0.58 -2.14
C ALA A 78 -9.99 -0.66 -0.74
N ALA A 79 -9.18 -0.83 0.32
CA ALA A 79 -9.65 -0.78 1.70
C ALA A 79 -10.14 0.62 2.08
N SER A 80 -9.38 1.68 1.75
CA SER A 80 -9.77 3.07 1.98
C SER A 80 -11.10 3.41 1.31
N ASP A 81 -11.28 3.03 0.04
CA ASP A 81 -12.51 3.25 -0.72
C ASP A 81 -13.71 2.55 -0.08
N GLN A 82 -13.52 1.31 0.38
CA GLN A 82 -14.57 0.58 1.07
C GLN A 82 -14.98 1.25 2.39
N VAL A 83 -14.02 1.78 3.16
CA VAL A 83 -14.28 2.54 4.39
C VAL A 83 -14.99 3.86 4.07
N ASN A 84 -14.51 4.61 3.09
CA ASN A 84 -15.11 5.89 2.70
C ASN A 84 -16.55 5.69 2.21
N LYS A 85 -16.81 4.63 1.43
CA LYS A 85 -18.16 4.24 1.02
C LYS A 85 -19.07 3.93 2.22
N ARG A 86 -18.60 3.15 3.21
CA ARG A 86 -19.36 2.86 4.44
C ARG A 86 -19.67 4.11 5.25
N ARG A 87 -18.76 5.10 5.22
CA ARG A 87 -18.88 6.37 5.97
C ARG A 87 -19.60 7.48 5.17
N GLY A 88 -20.11 7.20 3.97
CA GLY A 88 -20.78 8.19 3.11
C GLY A 88 -19.86 9.31 2.63
N LYS A 89 -18.54 9.10 2.61
CA LYS A 89 -17.54 10.07 2.16
C LYS A 89 -17.24 9.89 0.67
N PRO A 90 -16.88 10.96 -0.04
CA PRO A 90 -16.47 10.85 -1.44
C PRO A 90 -15.24 9.95 -1.57
N LEU A 91 -15.25 9.11 -2.60
CA LEU A 91 -14.11 8.25 -2.95
C LEU A 91 -12.95 9.12 -3.42
N LYS A 92 -11.73 8.77 -2.99
CA LYS A 92 -10.52 9.46 -3.44
C LYS A 92 -9.80 8.52 -4.40
N TYR A 93 -9.59 8.96 -5.63
CA TYR A 93 -8.84 8.19 -6.61
C TYR A 93 -7.34 8.27 -6.26
N HIS A 94 -6.77 7.19 -5.72
CA HIS A 94 -5.36 7.14 -5.30
C HIS A 94 -4.41 6.59 -6.39
N GLN A 95 -4.91 6.26 -7.58
CA GLN A 95 -4.13 5.61 -8.64
C GLN A 95 -3.11 6.52 -9.37
N ALA A 96 -3.17 7.84 -9.24
CA ALA A 96 -2.48 8.73 -10.18
C ALA A 96 -0.97 8.93 -9.93
N ASP A 97 -0.48 8.86 -8.70
CA ASP A 97 0.89 9.36 -8.41
C ASP A 97 1.98 8.30 -8.30
N PHE A 98 1.64 7.01 -8.42
CA PHE A 98 2.62 5.92 -8.23
C PHE A 98 3.26 5.43 -9.53
N VAL A 99 2.55 5.56 -10.65
CA VAL A 99 3.00 5.08 -11.97
C VAL A 99 3.88 6.12 -12.68
N ASP A 100 3.53 7.41 -12.57
CA ASP A 100 4.23 8.47 -13.32
C ASP A 100 5.66 8.72 -12.84
N THR A 101 6.00 8.43 -11.57
CA THR A 101 7.37 8.67 -11.07
C THR A 101 8.38 7.57 -11.36
N ASN A 102 7.97 6.36 -11.78
CA ASN A 102 8.90 5.24 -12.03
C ASN A 102 8.86 4.66 -13.46
N PHE A 103 7.90 5.07 -14.31
CA PHE A 103 7.81 4.62 -15.71
C PHE A 103 7.81 5.79 -16.72
N GLY A 104 7.78 7.04 -16.28
CA GLY A 104 7.85 8.24 -17.12
C GLY A 104 9.27 8.73 -17.35
N GLY A 105 10.06 7.96 -18.10
CA GLY A 105 11.47 8.30 -18.37
C GLY A 105 12.03 7.63 -19.62
N SER A 106 11.26 7.54 -20.71
CA SER A 106 11.83 7.41 -22.05
C SER A 106 10.81 7.92 -23.07
N GLY A 107 10.98 9.19 -23.42
CA GLY A 107 10.10 9.93 -24.31
C GLY A 107 10.78 11.23 -24.74
N ASN A 108 12.00 11.10 -25.27
CA ASN A 108 12.53 11.90 -26.37
C ASN A 108 13.86 11.30 -26.85
#